data_AF-A0A920EDT7-F1
#
_entry.id   AF-A0A920EDT7-F1
#
_cell.length_a   1.000
_cell.length_b   1.000
_cell.length_c   1.000
_cell.angle_alpha   90.00
_cell.angle_beta   90.00
_cell.angle_gamma   90.00
#
_symmetry.space_group_name_H-M   'P 1'
#
loop_
_entity.id
_entity.type
_entity.pdbx_description
1 polymer ?
#
loop_
_entity_poly.entity_id
_entity_poly.type
_entity_poly.pdbx_seq_one_letter_code
_entity_poly.pdbx_strand_id
1 'polypeptide(L)'
;MIEQMYRHLTVAGNEARVVFLTGAEDAFCAGIDLNFLSGIPPEERGIKVPTHDESGLWNITACPVPVIAAVNGPAVGMGAEWTSHCDIRIVSTNARFAWNFAHRGLIPDTGAGTWLLPRQIGIQML
;
A
#
# COMPACT_ATOMS: atom_id res chain seq x y z
N MET A 1 5.82 -11.06 -4.58
CA MET A 1 5.94 -9.60 -4.78
C MET A 1 5.93 -8.85 -3.45
N ILE A 2 4.84 -8.89 -2.67
CA ILE A 2 4.72 -8.16 -1.39
C ILE A 2 5.88 -8.46 -0.43
N GLU A 3 6.13 -9.74 -0.15
CA GLU A 3 7.25 -10.20 0.69
C GLU A 3 8.63 -9.67 0.22
N GLN A 4 8.83 -9.63 -1.10
CA GLN A 4 10.08 -9.14 -1.67
C GLN A 4 10.20 -7.62 -1.51
N MET A 5 9.10 -6.88 -1.72
CA MET A 5 9.06 -5.44 -1.51
C MET A 5 9.37 -5.09 -0.04
N TYR A 6 8.76 -5.79 0.92
CA TYR A 6 9.03 -5.57 2.34
C TYR A 6 10.47 -5.92 2.72
N ARG A 7 11.02 -7.03 2.19
CA ARG A 7 12.44 -7.35 2.40
C ARG A 7 13.36 -6.24 1.90
N HIS A 8 13.12 -5.73 0.69
CA HIS A 8 13.92 -4.61 0.15
C HIS A 8 13.76 -3.35 0.99
N LEU A 9 12.56 -3.08 1.49
CA LEU A 9 12.29 -1.94 2.36
C LEU A 9 13.05 -2.04 3.68
N THR A 10 13.09 -3.23 4.29
CA THR A 10 13.86 -3.48 5.52
C THR A 10 15.35 -3.27 5.30
N VAL A 11 15.91 -3.80 4.22
CA VAL A 11 17.33 -3.59 3.87
C VAL A 11 17.61 -2.10 3.65
N ALA A 12 16.81 -1.45 2.80
CA ALA A 12 16.99 -0.03 2.50
C ALA A 12 16.83 0.86 3.74
N GLY A 13 15.92 0.53 4.65
CA GLY A 13 15.72 1.26 5.89
C GLY A 13 16.95 1.24 6.81
N ASN A 14 17.74 0.18 6.77
CA ASN A 14 18.96 0.05 7.58
C ASN A 14 20.20 0.66 6.91
N GLU A 15 20.19 0.84 5.59
CA GLU A 15 21.37 1.25 4.83
C GLU A 15 21.27 2.68 4.27
N ALA A 16 20.06 3.20 4.08
CA ALA A 16 19.81 4.51 3.47
C ALA A 16 19.53 5.61 4.52
N ARG A 17 19.24 6.81 4.02
CA ARG A 17 18.74 7.95 4.82
C ARG A 17 17.29 8.33 4.50
N VAL A 18 16.85 7.96 3.30
CA VAL A 18 15.50 8.16 2.75
C VAL A 18 15.26 7.02 1.76
N VAL A 19 14.05 6.49 1.72
CA VAL A 19 13.63 5.48 0.74
C VAL A 19 12.62 6.09 -0.21
N PHE A 20 12.82 5.89 -1.52
CA PHE A 20 11.80 6.17 -2.53
C PHE A 20 11.10 4.87 -2.92
N LEU A 21 9.77 4.87 -2.83
CA LEU A 21 8.92 3.81 -3.36
C LEU A 21 8.23 4.32 -4.62
N THR A 22 8.38 3.60 -5.74
CA THR A 22 7.77 3.94 -7.04
C THR A 22 7.41 2.67 -7.81
N GLY A 23 6.50 2.79 -8.79
CA GLY A 23 6.32 1.74 -9.79
C GLY A 23 7.36 1.83 -10.91
N ALA A 24 7.56 0.71 -11.62
CA ALA A 24 8.61 0.58 -12.64
C ALA A 24 8.27 1.24 -13.99
N GLU A 25 6.98 1.32 -14.34
CA GLU A 25 6.51 1.79 -15.65
C GLU A 25 5.47 2.91 -15.49
N ASP A 26 4.28 2.77 -16.09
CA ASP A 26 3.25 3.82 -16.16
C ASP A 26 2.24 3.78 -15.02
N ALA A 27 2.40 2.83 -14.08
CA ALA A 27 1.59 2.72 -12.89
C ALA A 27 2.48 2.61 -11.65
N PHE A 28 1.97 3.12 -10.52
CA PHE A 28 2.60 2.92 -9.22
C PHE A 28 2.35 1.50 -8.75
N CYS A 29 1.08 1.13 -8.58
CA CYS A 29 0.66 -0.23 -8.26
C CYS A 29 -0.86 -0.37 -8.47
N ALA A 30 -1.29 -1.33 -9.29
CA ALA A 30 -2.71 -1.59 -9.57
C ALA A 30 -3.42 -2.39 -8.45
N GLY A 31 -2.71 -2.76 -7.39
CA GLY A 31 -3.23 -3.56 -6.28
C GLY A 31 -3.00 -5.06 -6.48
N ILE A 32 -3.85 -5.89 -5.86
CA ILE A 32 -3.75 -7.35 -5.95
C ILE A 32 -4.07 -7.84 -7.37
N ASP A 33 -3.30 -8.81 -7.84
CA ASP A 33 -3.58 -9.49 -9.11
C ASP A 33 -4.93 -10.21 -9.01
N LEU A 34 -5.85 -9.86 -9.91
CA LEU A 34 -7.20 -10.38 -9.93
C LEU A 34 -7.27 -11.83 -10.42
N ASN A 35 -6.35 -12.27 -11.29
CA ASN A 35 -6.26 -13.65 -11.71
C ASN A 35 -5.80 -14.52 -10.53
N PHE A 36 -4.80 -14.04 -9.79
CA PHE A 36 -4.39 -14.68 -8.54
C PHE A 36 -5.54 -14.75 -7.54
N LEU A 37 -6.23 -13.65 -7.29
CA LEU A 37 -7.37 -13.60 -6.37
C LEU A 37 -8.52 -14.51 -6.78
N SER A 38 -8.78 -14.66 -8.09
CA SER A 38 -9.83 -15.54 -8.61
C SER A 38 -9.60 -17.02 -8.30
N GLY A 39 -8.33 -17.43 -8.16
CA GLY A 39 -7.95 -18.79 -7.79
C GLY A 39 -8.07 -19.11 -6.30
N ILE A 40 -8.39 -18.12 -5.46
CA ILE A 40 -8.55 -18.28 -4.00
C ILE A 40 -10.05 -18.37 -3.66
N PRO A 41 -10.50 -19.40 -2.93
CA PRO A 41 -11.87 -19.50 -2.43
C PRO A 41 -12.28 -18.25 -1.65
N PRO A 42 -13.49 -17.70 -1.82
CA PRO A 42 -13.92 -16.46 -1.15
C PRO A 42 -13.67 -16.42 0.36
N GLU A 43 -13.92 -17.53 1.06
CA GLU A 43 -13.72 -17.74 2.50
C GLU A 43 -12.24 -17.75 2.92
N GLU A 44 -11.33 -17.94 1.96
CA GLU A 44 -9.88 -17.90 2.17
C GLU A 44 -9.23 -16.61 1.68
N ARG A 45 -9.99 -15.72 1.03
CA ARG A 45 -9.48 -14.42 0.58
C ARG A 45 -9.23 -13.52 1.78
N GLY A 46 -8.12 -12.80 1.71
CA GLY A 46 -7.64 -11.93 2.78
C GLY A 46 -6.15 -12.18 3.02
N ILE A 47 -5.45 -11.16 3.49
CA ILE A 47 -4.03 -11.28 3.81
C ILE A 47 -3.91 -12.09 5.10
N LYS A 48 -3.64 -13.40 4.99
CA LYS A 48 -3.23 -14.27 6.11
C LYS A 48 -1.75 -14.07 6.45
N VAL A 49 -1.24 -12.84 6.41
CA VAL A 49 0.10 -12.56 6.93
C VAL A 49 0.01 -12.81 8.43
N PRO A 50 0.83 -13.72 9.00
CA PRO A 50 0.85 -13.93 10.42
C PRO A 50 1.11 -12.57 11.08
N THR A 51 0.19 -12.13 11.92
CA THR A 51 0.34 -10.93 12.77
C THR A 51 1.47 -11.08 13.81
N HIS A 52 2.32 -12.11 13.66
CA HIS A 52 3.31 -12.62 14.61
C HIS A 52 4.74 -12.67 14.02
N ASP A 53 4.93 -12.20 12.79
CA ASP A 53 6.22 -11.67 12.37
C ASP A 53 6.28 -10.23 12.93
N GLU A 54 7.35 -9.88 13.65
CA GLU A 54 7.60 -8.55 14.22
C GLU A 54 7.50 -7.41 13.17
N SER A 55 7.52 -7.74 11.87
CA SER A 55 7.44 -6.83 10.73
C SER A 55 6.01 -6.34 10.39
N GLY A 56 4.97 -7.16 10.63
CA GLY A 56 3.55 -6.79 10.54
C GLY A 56 3.04 -6.17 9.21
N LEU A 57 1.71 -5.98 9.12
CA LEU A 57 1.02 -5.26 8.02
C LEU A 57 1.46 -3.78 7.87
N TRP A 58 2.42 -3.33 8.68
CA TRP A 58 2.82 -1.95 8.89
C TRP A 58 4.28 -1.67 8.49
N ASN A 59 4.90 -2.58 7.74
CA ASN A 59 6.31 -2.51 7.32
C ASN A 59 6.74 -1.15 6.75
N ILE A 60 5.87 -0.48 5.97
CA ILE A 60 6.18 0.85 5.44
C ILE A 60 6.22 1.91 6.54
N THR A 61 5.25 1.87 7.44
CA THR A 61 5.16 2.81 8.57
C THR A 61 6.21 2.53 9.65
N ALA A 62 6.73 1.30 9.73
CA ALA A 62 7.80 0.90 10.65
C ALA A 62 9.22 1.14 10.10
N CYS A 63 9.36 1.65 8.87
CA CYS A 63 10.66 1.95 8.30
C CYS A 63 11.40 3.00 9.17
N PRO A 64 12.65 2.76 9.57
CA PRO A 64 13.36 3.66 10.51
C PRO A 64 13.83 4.97 9.86
N VAL A 65 13.64 5.12 8.55
CA VAL A 65 13.97 6.32 7.77
C VAL A 65 12.76 6.76 6.95
N PRO A 66 12.67 8.04 6.57
CA PRO A 66 11.53 8.55 5.80
C PRO A 66 11.32 7.77 4.49
N VAL A 67 10.07 7.40 4.22
CA VAL A 67 9.64 6.76 2.98
C VAL A 67 8.82 7.74 2.15
N ILE A 68 9.30 8.02 0.94
CA ILE A 68 8.65 8.90 -0.04
C ILE A 68 8.01 8.04 -1.12
N ALA A 69 6.68 8.09 -1.24
CA ALA A 69 5.98 7.55 -2.39
C ALA A 69 6.13 8.51 -3.58
N ALA A 70 6.93 8.12 -4.57
CA ALA A 70 6.96 8.76 -5.89
C ALA A 70 5.90 8.09 -6.77
N VAL A 71 4.69 8.68 -6.81
CA VAL A 71 3.52 8.10 -7.48
C VAL A 71 3.53 8.51 -8.95
N ASN A 72 4.13 7.66 -9.79
CA ASN A 72 4.32 7.84 -11.23
C ASN A 72 3.04 7.68 -12.05
N GLY A 73 2.04 6.96 -11.54
CA GLY A 73 0.79 6.66 -12.26
C GLY A 73 -0.30 6.07 -11.35
N PRO A 74 -1.22 5.24 -11.87
CA PRO A 74 -2.30 4.66 -11.06
C PRO A 74 -1.80 3.93 -9.80
N ALA A 75 -2.47 4.20 -8.67
CA ALA A 75 -2.32 3.56 -7.37
C ALA A 75 -3.72 3.11 -6.90
N VAL A 76 -3.97 1.79 -6.92
CA VAL A 76 -5.33 1.22 -6.76
C VAL A 76 -5.31 0.10 -5.71
N GLY A 77 -6.38 0.03 -4.90
CA GLY A 77 -6.52 -0.97 -3.84
C GLY A 77 -5.34 -0.90 -2.87
N MET A 78 -4.67 -2.04 -2.65
CA MET A 78 -3.47 -2.13 -1.82
C MET A 78 -2.33 -1.19 -2.31
N GLY A 79 -2.27 -0.90 -3.61
CA GLY A 79 -1.33 0.09 -4.15
C GLY A 79 -1.62 1.51 -3.66
N ALA A 80 -2.89 1.90 -3.55
CA ALA A 80 -3.30 3.16 -2.95
C ALA A 80 -2.99 3.19 -1.45
N GLU A 81 -3.25 2.06 -0.76
CA GLU A 81 -2.97 1.91 0.66
C GLU A 81 -1.49 2.10 1.00
N TRP A 82 -0.57 1.50 0.24
CA TRP A 82 0.86 1.72 0.42
C TRP A 82 1.26 3.19 0.36
N THR A 83 0.66 3.98 -0.53
CA THR A 83 0.95 5.43 -0.57
C THR A 83 0.51 6.16 0.70
N SER A 84 -0.53 5.68 1.38
CA SER A 84 -0.99 6.26 2.65
C SER A 84 -0.09 5.90 3.82
N HIS A 85 0.62 4.77 3.75
CA HIS A 85 1.62 4.38 4.76
C HIS A 85 2.93 5.17 4.64
N CYS A 86 3.23 5.75 3.48
CA CYS A 86 4.41 6.58 3.28
C CYS A 86 4.27 7.96 3.94
N ASP A 87 5.39 8.51 4.40
CA ASP A 87 5.45 9.82 5.08
C ASP A 87 5.11 10.97 4.13
N ILE A 88 5.67 10.92 2.91
CA ILE A 88 5.50 11.94 1.88
C ILE A 88 5.05 11.29 0.58
N ARG A 89 4.17 11.97 -0.15
CA ARG A 89 3.76 11.61 -1.52
C ARG A 89 4.16 12.72 -2.49
N ILE A 90 4.95 12.37 -3.50
CA ILE A 90 5.22 13.21 -4.67
C ILE A 90 4.48 12.58 -5.84
N VAL A 91 3.54 13.31 -6.43
CA VAL A 91 2.57 12.75 -7.37
C VAL A 91 2.73 13.32 -8.77
N SER A 92 2.78 12.43 -9.76
CA SER A 92 2.70 12.78 -11.17
C SER A 92 1.30 13.32 -11.52
N THR A 93 1.18 14.17 -12.53
CA THR A 93 -0.12 14.56 -13.11
C THR A 93 -0.88 13.36 -13.70
N ASN A 94 -0.18 12.27 -13.98
CA ASN A 94 -0.75 11.00 -14.43
C ASN A 94 -1.25 10.13 -13.28
N ALA A 95 -0.99 10.49 -12.02
CA ALA A 95 -1.40 9.70 -10.86
C ALA A 95 -2.93 9.65 -10.74
N ARG A 96 -3.45 8.48 -10.38
CA ARG A 96 -4.87 8.25 -10.05
C ARG A 96 -4.94 7.35 -8.83
N PHE A 97 -5.79 7.69 -7.86
CA PHE A 97 -5.93 6.94 -6.62
C PHE A 97 -7.31 6.31 -6.52
N ALA A 98 -7.40 5.07 -6.07
CA ALA A 98 -8.68 4.41 -5.83
C ALA A 98 -8.64 3.38 -4.70
N TRP A 99 -9.42 3.61 -3.64
CA TRP A 99 -9.76 2.61 -2.62
C TRP A 99 -11.02 1.84 -3.05
N ASN A 100 -10.88 1.01 -4.08
CA ASN A 100 -12.01 0.35 -4.76
C ASN A 100 -12.52 -0.94 -4.09
N PHE A 101 -12.14 -1.19 -2.83
CA PHE A 101 -12.47 -2.43 -2.10
C PHE A 101 -13.97 -2.72 -2.04
N ALA A 102 -14.79 -1.70 -1.76
CA ALA A 102 -16.24 -1.84 -1.65
C ALA A 102 -16.89 -2.31 -2.96
N HIS A 103 -16.34 -1.94 -4.12
CA HIS A 103 -16.83 -2.41 -5.42
C HIS A 103 -16.61 -3.91 -5.64
N ARG A 104 -15.81 -4.55 -4.79
CA ARG A 104 -15.49 -5.99 -4.81
C ARG A 104 -16.03 -6.73 -3.60
N GLY A 105 -16.87 -6.09 -2.78
CA GLY A 105 -17.37 -6.69 -1.53
C GLY A 105 -16.28 -6.88 -0.48
N LEU A 106 -15.21 -6.09 -0.56
CA LEU A 106 -14.06 -6.12 0.36
C LEU A 106 -14.02 -4.85 1.20
N ILE A 107 -13.31 -4.93 2.32
CA ILE A 107 -12.91 -3.76 3.12
C ILE A 107 -11.43 -3.46 2.89
N PRO A 108 -10.98 -2.20 3.06
CA PRO A 108 -9.55 -1.90 3.17
C PRO A 108 -9.01 -2.49 4.47
N ASP A 109 -8.02 -3.39 4.38
CA ASP A 109 -7.59 -4.27 5.47
C ASP A 109 -6.17 -3.99 5.99
N THR A 110 -5.46 -3.02 5.41
CA THR A 110 -4.16 -2.55 5.94
C THR A 110 -4.30 -1.41 6.96
N GLY A 111 -5.53 -1.00 7.25
CA GLY A 111 -5.84 0.19 8.05
C GLY A 111 -5.53 1.52 7.34
N ALA A 112 -4.92 1.52 6.16
CA ALA A 112 -4.75 2.74 5.38
C ALA A 112 -6.10 3.35 4.99
N GLY A 113 -6.98 2.60 4.34
CA GLY A 113 -8.26 3.13 3.88
C GLY A 113 -9.21 3.55 5.01
N THR A 114 -9.18 2.87 6.16
CA THR A 114 -10.11 3.09 7.27
C THR A 114 -9.58 4.05 8.34
N TRP A 115 -8.26 4.18 8.49
CA TRP A 115 -7.65 4.99 9.55
C TRP A 115 -6.73 6.11 9.04
N LEU A 116 -5.78 5.81 8.15
CA LEU A 116 -4.80 6.79 7.68
C LEU A 116 -5.43 7.78 6.69
N LEU A 117 -6.19 7.29 5.72
CA LEU A 117 -6.77 8.12 4.67
C LEU A 117 -7.68 9.23 5.25
N PRO A 118 -8.64 8.96 6.14
CA PRO A 118 -9.46 10.03 6.74
C PRO A 118 -8.65 11.07 7.51
N ARG A 119 -7.47 10.73 8.03
CA ARG A 119 -6.56 11.69 8.69
C ARG A 119 -5.78 12.53 7.69
N GLN A 120 -5.54 12.00 6.50
CA GLN A 120 -4.81 12.68 5.44
C GLN A 120 -5.70 13.61 4.61
N ILE A 121 -6.96 13.22 4.36
CA ILE A 121 -7.87 13.99 3.48
C ILE A 121 -9.12 14.53 4.19
N GLY A 122 -9.28 14.23 5.48
CA GLY A 122 -10.50 14.53 6.24
C GLY A 122 -11.55 13.44 6.09
N ILE A 123 -12.35 13.24 7.15
CA ILE A 123 -13.60 12.50 7.04
C ILE A 123 -14.65 13.41 6.40
N GLN A 124 -15.56 12.84 5.61
CA GLN A 124 -16.71 13.59 5.12
C GLN A 124 -17.53 14.05 6.32
N MET A 125 -17.62 15.37 6.50
CA MET A 125 -18.55 16.00 7.44
C MET A 125 -19.85 16.20 6.67
N LEU A 126 -20.90 15.46 7.05
CA LEU A 126 -22.26 15.68 6.55
C LEU A 126 -22.88 16.94 7.17
#